data_AF-T2JVG8-F1
#
_entry.id   AF-T2JVG8-F1
#
_cell.length_a   1.000
_cell.length_b   1.000
_cell.length_c   1.000
_cell.angle_alpha   90.00
_cell.angle_beta   90.00
_cell.angle_gamma   90.00
#
_symmetry.space_group_name_H-M   'P 1'
#
loop_
_entity.id
_entity.type
_entity.pdbx_description
1 polymer ?
#
loop_
_entity_poly.entity_id
_entity_poly.type
_entity_poly.pdbx_seq_one_letter_code
_entity_poly.pdbx_strand_id
1 'polypeptide(L)'
;MLYSQVAQQCLKFVDEAIRGFFKLLERKREGKLAARISLPHYLKKDGYFPLVYTQPNIKEGAIQFSVSNQFRKTIERKQGKLLKRLNS
;
A
#
# COMPACT_ATOMS: atom_id res chain seq x y z
N MET A 1 -13.82 -6.90 -3.08
CA MET A 1 -14.16 -5.60 -2.48
C MET A 1 -12.94 -5.16 -1.68
N LEU A 2 -12.24 -4.10 -2.12
CA LEU A 2 -11.23 -3.49 -1.25
C LEU A 2 -12.01 -2.72 -0.19
N TYR A 3 -11.77 -2.97 1.10
CA TYR A 3 -12.48 -2.26 2.15
C TYR A 3 -12.20 -0.75 2.02
N SER A 4 -13.24 0.08 2.12
CA SER A 4 -13.14 1.54 2.09
C SER A 4 -12.10 2.08 3.06
N GLN A 5 -11.94 1.41 4.21
CA GLN A 5 -10.92 1.72 5.22
C GLN A 5 -9.50 1.66 4.66
N VAL A 6 -9.17 0.68 3.81
CA VAL A 6 -7.84 0.55 3.22
C VAL A 6 -7.55 1.72 2.27
N ALA A 7 -8.53 2.07 1.42
CA ALA A 7 -8.40 3.23 0.53
C ALA A 7 -8.23 4.55 1.32
N GLN A 8 -9.00 4.72 2.40
CA GLN A 8 -8.87 5.87 3.30
C GLN A 8 -7.50 5.94 3.98
N GLN A 9 -6.93 4.81 4.41
CA GLN A 9 -5.58 4.78 4.98
C GLN A 9 -4.51 5.16 3.95
N CYS A 10 -4.63 4.68 2.71
CA CYS A 10 -3.73 5.10 1.63
C CYS A 10 -3.79 6.62 1.42
N LEU A 11 -4.98 7.21 1.39
CA LEU A 11 -5.15 8.66 1.26
C LEU A 11 -4.52 9.43 2.43
N LYS A 12 -4.68 8.95 3.67
CA LYS A 12 -4.05 9.55 4.86
C LYS A 12 -2.53 9.54 4.76
N PHE A 13 -1.95 8.42 4.35
CA PHE A 13 -0.50 8.30 4.18
C PHE A 13 0.04 9.28 3.13
N VAL A 14 -0.68 9.44 2.01
CA VAL A 14 -0.32 10.41 0.96
C VAL A 14 -0.40 11.85 1.48
N ASP A 15 -1.47 12.20 2.21
CA ASP A 15 -1.62 13.53 2.81
C ASP A 15 -0.48 13.87 3.77
N GLU A 16 -0.09 12.92 4.62
CA GLU A 16 1.03 13.08 5.55
C GLU A 16 2.36 13.29 4.83
N ALA A 17 2.64 12.51 3.78
CA ALA A 17 3.85 12.66 2.97
C ALA A 17 3.93 14.05 2.31
N ILE A 18 2.81 14.53 1.75
CA ILE A 18 2.72 15.85 1.12
C ILE A 18 2.90 16.97 2.16
N ARG A 19 2.28 16.84 3.33
CA ARG A 19 2.47 17.77 4.45
C ARG A 19 3.93 17.85 4.89
N GLY A 20 4.62 16.71 4.99
CA GLY A 20 6.05 16.66 5.29
C GLY A 20 6.90 17.38 4.25
N PHE A 21 6.59 17.17 2.97
CA PHE A 21 7.26 17.86 1.87
C PHE A 21 7.13 19.38 1.93
N PHE A 22 5.94 19.91 2.22
CA PHE A 22 5.75 21.36 2.37
C PHE A 22 6.52 21.94 3.56
N LYS A 23 6.58 21.24 4.69
CA LYS A 23 7.41 21.65 5.85
C LYS A 23 8.90 21.67 5.51
N LEU A 24 9.37 20.73 4.68
CA LEU A 24 10.75 20.73 4.19
C LEU A 24 11.01 21.94 3.29
N LEU A 25 10.07 22.28 2.39
CA LEU A 25 10.18 23.46 1.53
C LEU A 25 10.27 24.75 2.34
N GLU A 26 9.43 24.90 3.37
CA GLU A 26 9.46 26.05 4.29
C GLU A 26 10.83 26.17 4.97
N ARG A 27 11.35 25.08 5.57
CA ARG A 27 12.67 25.10 6.22
C ARG A 27 13.84 25.38 5.27
N LYS A 28 13.73 24.98 4.01
CA LYS A 28 14.72 25.33 2.98
C LYS A 28 14.66 26.81 2.64
N ARG A 29 13.46 27.42 2.58
CA ARG A 29 13.31 28.87 2.39
C ARG A 29 13.88 29.67 3.56
N GLU A 30 13.78 29.14 4.78
CA GLU A 30 14.42 29.72 5.98
C GLU A 30 15.96 29.55 6.02
N GLY A 31 16.57 28.89 5.04
CA GLY A 31 18.02 28.65 4.99
C GLY A 31 18.53 27.59 5.98
N LYS A 32 17.64 26.92 6.73
CA LYS A 32 18.00 25.92 7.75
C LYS A 32 18.31 24.53 7.19
N LEU A 33 18.09 24.31 5.90
CA LEU A 33 18.28 23.02 5.25
C LEU A 33 19.03 23.17 3.91
N ALA A 34 20.28 22.68 3.86
CA ALA A 34 21.10 22.66 2.65
C ALA A 34 20.77 21.49 1.69
N ALA A 35 19.89 20.58 2.10
CA ALA A 35 19.56 19.38 1.34
C ALA A 35 18.73 19.67 0.07
N ARG A 36 18.99 18.89 -0.99
CA ARG A 36 18.21 18.93 -2.23
C ARG A 36 16.86 18.25 -2.00
N ILE A 37 15.83 19.05 -1.77
CA ILE A 37 14.44 18.59 -1.71
C ILE A 37 13.97 18.19 -3.11
N SER A 38 13.48 16.95 -3.25
CA SER A 38 12.82 16.44 -4.46
C SER A 38 11.32 16.28 -4.23
N LEU A 39 10.52 16.49 -5.27
CA LEU A 39 9.08 16.26 -5.22
C LEU A 39 8.80 14.77 -4.87
N PRO A 40 7.76 14.46 -4.08
CA PRO A 40 7.31 13.09 -3.92
C PRO A 40 6.88 12.53 -5.29
N HIS A 41 7.31 11.32 -5.60
CA HIS A 41 6.94 10.66 -6.86
C HIS A 41 5.85 9.64 -6.59
N TYR A 42 4.90 9.53 -7.52
CA TYR A 42 3.94 8.43 -7.51
C TYR A 42 4.67 7.10 -7.62
N LEU A 43 4.11 6.08 -6.98
CA LEU A 43 4.60 4.72 -7.12
C LEU A 43 4.54 4.30 -8.60
N LYS A 44 5.55 3.55 -9.05
CA LYS A 44 5.55 2.96 -10.41
C LYS A 44 4.26 2.15 -10.61
N LYS A 45 3.75 2.08 -11.84
CA LYS A 45 2.48 1.38 -12.15
C LYS A 45 2.45 -0.07 -11.66
N ASP A 46 3.59 -0.76 -11.72
CA ASP A 46 3.75 -2.14 -11.25
C ASP A 46 4.25 -2.23 -9.80
N GLY A 47 4.39 -1.09 -9.12
CA GLY A 47 4.82 -1.04 -7.73
C GLY A 47 3.71 -1.46 -6.78
N TYR A 48 4.07 -2.21 -5.76
CA TYR A 48 3.16 -2.60 -4.69
C TYR A 48 3.18 -1.56 -3.56
N PHE A 49 2.01 -1.13 -3.13
CA PHE A 49 1.86 -0.28 -1.96
C PHE A 49 1.63 -1.14 -0.70
N PRO A 50 2.33 -0.91 0.41
CA PRO A 50 2.13 -1.66 1.65
C PRO A 50 0.71 -1.42 2.19
N LEU A 51 -0.05 -2.50 2.38
CA LEU A 51 -1.39 -2.43 2.94
C LEU A 51 -1.32 -2.63 4.45
N VAL A 52 -1.73 -1.61 5.20
CA VAL A 52 -1.79 -1.66 6.67
C VAL A 52 -3.22 -1.98 7.11
N TYR A 53 -3.38 -3.13 7.76
CA TYR A 53 -4.65 -3.56 8.35
C TYR A 53 -4.59 -3.37 9.87
N THR A 54 -5.17 -2.27 10.37
CA THR A 54 -5.13 -1.95 11.81
C THR A 54 -5.98 -2.89 12.66
N GLN A 55 -7.09 -3.41 12.11
CA GLN A 55 -7.94 -4.40 12.75
C GLN A 55 -8.33 -5.46 11.72
N PRO A 56 -7.69 -6.65 11.72
CA PRO A 56 -8.06 -7.72 10.81
C PRO A 56 -9.42 -8.33 11.22
N ASN A 57 -10.28 -8.58 10.24
CA ASN A 57 -11.51 -9.32 10.47
C ASN A 57 -11.18 -10.80 10.63
N ILE A 58 -11.47 -11.38 11.80
CA ILE A 58 -11.32 -12.80 12.05
C ILE A 58 -12.69 -13.44 11.89
N LYS A 59 -12.81 -14.43 10.99
CA LYS A 59 -14.00 -15.27 10.85
C LYS A 59 -13.57 -16.73 10.92
N GLU A 60 -14.21 -17.50 11.81
CA GLU A 60 -14.01 -18.94 11.92
C GLU A 60 -12.53 -19.36 12.08
N GLY A 61 -11.75 -18.59 12.85
CA GLY A 61 -10.32 -18.86 13.06
C GLY A 61 -9.41 -18.45 11.89
N ALA A 62 -9.97 -17.95 10.79
CA ALA A 62 -9.23 -17.43 9.64
C ALA A 62 -9.22 -15.90 9.62
N ILE A 63 -8.09 -15.32 9.20
CA ILE A 63 -7.94 -13.88 9.00
C ILE A 63 -8.42 -13.51 7.59
N GLN A 64 -9.43 -12.64 7.51
CA GLN A 64 -9.98 -12.17 6.25
C GLN A 64 -9.26 -10.90 5.80
N PHE A 65 -8.41 -11.03 4.77
CA PHE A 65 -7.78 -9.89 4.10
C PHE A 65 -8.61 -9.41 2.90
N SER A 66 -8.71 -8.08 2.80
CA SER A 66 -9.33 -7.43 1.65
C SER A 66 -8.27 -7.00 0.67
N VAL A 67 -8.12 -7.78 -0.40
CA VAL A 67 -7.09 -7.59 -1.43
C VAL A 67 -7.71 -7.12 -2.74
N SER A 68 -6.89 -6.61 -3.65
CA SER A 68 -7.35 -6.23 -4.98
C SER A 68 -7.80 -7.46 -5.79
N ASN A 69 -8.73 -7.26 -6.72
CA ASN A 69 -9.23 -8.35 -7.57
C ASN A 69 -8.11 -9.00 -8.39
N GLN A 70 -7.12 -8.22 -8.83
CA GLN A 70 -5.95 -8.73 -9.55
C GLN A 70 -5.07 -9.61 -8.65
N PHE A 71 -4.84 -9.19 -7.41
CA PHE A 71 -4.08 -9.97 -6.43
C PHE A 71 -4.79 -11.30 -6.13
N ARG A 72 -6.11 -11.26 -5.92
CA ARG A 72 -6.93 -12.46 -5.70
C ARG A 72 -6.80 -13.47 -6.85
N LYS A 73 -6.98 -13.02 -8.11
CA LYS A 73 -6.82 -13.88 -9.29
C LYS A 73 -5.41 -14.48 -9.40
N THR A 74 -4.39 -13.76 -8.97
CA THR A 74 -3.01 -14.23 -9.00
C THR A 74 -2.75 -15.34 -7.99
N ILE A 75 -3.30 -15.20 -6.77
CA ILE A 75 -3.23 -16.25 -5.74
C ILE A 75 -4.03 -17.48 -6.17
N GLU A 76 -5.25 -17.31 -6.68
CA GLU A 76 -6.09 -18.41 -7.18
C GLU A 76 -5.39 -19.19 -8.31
N ARG A 77 -4.74 -18.49 -9.26
CA ARG A 77 -3.92 -19.12 -10.30
C ARG A 77 -2.72 -19.88 -9.74
N LYS A 78 -2.04 -19.34 -8.73
CA LYS A 78 -0.87 -19.99 -8.10
C LYS A 78 -1.29 -21.24 -7.33
N GLN A 79 -2.40 -21.20 -6.59
CA GLN A 79 -2.94 -22.35 -5.87
C GLN A 79 -3.39 -23.46 -6.84
N GLY A 80 -4.10 -23.11 -7.93
CA GLY A 80 -4.50 -24.09 -8.95
C GLY A 80 -3.30 -24.78 -9.63
N LYS A 81 -2.18 -24.07 -9.83
CA LYS A 81 -0.94 -24.67 -10.32
C LYS A 81 -0.26 -25.57 -9.30
N LEU A 82 -0.34 -25.23 -8.00
CA LEU A 82 0.20 -26.04 -6.91
C LEU A 82 -0.56 -27.37 -6.78
N LEU A 83 -1.89 -27.32 -6.85
CA LEU A 83 -2.75 -28.51 -6.79
C LEU A 83 -2.53 -29.46 -7.97
N LYS A 84 -2.30 -28.91 -9.18
CA LYS A 84 -1.98 -29.72 -10.37
C LYS A 84 -0.62 -30.41 -10.29
N ARG A 85 0.33 -29.85 -9.53
CA ARG A 85 1.67 -30.43 -9.30
C ARG A 85 1.69 -31.49 -8.19
N LEU A 86 0.76 -31.42 -7.25
CA LEU A 86 0.62 -32.42 -6.17
C LEU A 86 -0.08 -33.70 -6.64
N ASN A 87 -0.86 -33.61 -7.72
CA ASN A 87 -1.62 -34.73 -8.31
C ASN A 87 -0.97 -35.30 -9.59
N SER A 88 0.29 -35.00 -9.85
CA SER A 88 1.10 -35.50 -10.98
C SER A 88 2.33 -36.23 -10.46
#